data_AF-A0A966BSP5-F1
#
_entry.id   AF-A0A966BSP5-F1
#
_cell.length_a   1.000
_cell.length_b   1.000
_cell.length_c   1.000
_cell.angle_alpha   90.00
_cell.angle_beta   90.00
_cell.angle_gamma   90.00
#
_symmetry.space_group_name_H-M   'P 1'
#
loop_
_entity.id
_entity.type
_entity.pdbx_description
1 polymer ?
#
loop_
_entity_poly.entity_id
_entity_poly.type
_entity_poly.pdbx_seq_one_letter_code
_entity_poly.pdbx_strand_id
1 'polypeptide(L)' 'MTHVSVLEEAAVNALNLREDGVYLDATFGRGGHSRRILERLSAAGRLIALDVDPEAIEHGRQRFAG' A
#
# COMPACT_ATOMS: atom_id res chain seq x y z
N MET A 1 9.97 -5.95 -16.84
CA MET A 1 8.76 -5.12 -16.98
C MET A 1 8.38 -4.61 -15.60
N THR A 2 8.37 -3.30 -15.41
CA THR A 2 7.88 -2.65 -14.18
C THR A 2 6.36 -2.75 -14.15
N HIS A 3 5.81 -3.38 -13.12
CA HIS A 3 4.36 -3.42 -12.91
C HIS A 3 3.87 -2.01 -12.54
N VAL A 4 2.86 -1.51 -13.26
CA VAL A 4 2.20 -0.23 -12.99
C VAL A 4 0.74 -0.54 -12.68
N SER A 5 0.24 -0.12 -11.52
CA SER A 5 -1.14 -0.39 -11.10
C SER A 5 -2.11 0.36 -12.00
N VAL A 6 -3.15 -0.31 -12.48
CA VAL A 6 -4.22 0.33 -13.25
C VAL A 6 -5.06 1.18 -12.29
N LEU A 7 -5.24 2.48 -12.57
CA LEU A 7 -5.99 3.47 -11.76
C LEU A 7 -5.35 3.92 -10.43
N GLU A 8 -4.03 3.83 -10.32
CA GLU A 8 -3.28 4.08 -9.08
C GLU A 8 -3.58 5.44 -8.38
N GLU A 9 -3.67 6.55 -9.13
CA GLU A 9 -3.99 7.86 -8.54
C GLU A 9 -5.45 8.02 -8.15
N ALA A 10 -6.37 7.56 -9.00
CA ALA A 10 -7.81 7.72 -8.76
C ALA A 10 -8.25 6.95 -7.51
N ALA A 11 -7.74 5.73 -7.32
CA ALA A 11 -8.02 4.91 -6.15
C ALA A 11 -7.53 5.58 -4.85
N VAL A 12 -6.31 6.13 -4.86
CA VAL A 12 -5.76 6.79 -3.66
C VAL A 12 -6.44 8.13 -3.37
N ASN A 13 -6.81 8.89 -4.40
CA ASN A 13 -7.53 10.15 -4.23
C ASN A 13 -8.96 9.91 -3.69
N ALA A 14 -9.62 8.84 -4.12
CA ALA A 14 -10.94 8.46 -3.61
C ALA A 14 -10.94 8.03 -2.13
N LEU A 15 -9.81 7.55 -1.62
CA LEU A 15 -9.67 7.16 -0.20
C LEU A 15 -9.69 8.35 0.77
N ASN A 16 -9.56 9.59 0.27
CA ASN A 16 -9.52 10.82 1.07
C ASN A 16 -8.62 10.65 2.31
N LEU A 17 -7.36 10.30 2.05
CA LEU A 17 -6.42 9.92 3.10
C LEU A 17 -6.26 11.05 4.13
N ARG A 18 -6.27 10.65 5.39
CA ARG A 18 -5.87 11.46 6.54
C ARG A 18 -4.47 11.02 6.90
N GLU A 19 -3.57 11.99 7.11
CA GLU A 19 -2.14 11.72 7.31
C GLU A 19 -1.88 10.76 8.49
N ASP A 20 -2.64 10.91 9.58
CA ASP A 20 -2.55 10.05 10.79
C ASP A 20 -3.55 8.89 10.78
N GLY A 21 -4.15 8.57 9.63
CA GLY A 21 -5.16 7.53 9.50
C GLY A 21 -4.60 6.10 9.54
N VAL A 22 -5.50 5.14 9.71
CA VAL A 22 -5.21 3.70 9.62
C VAL A 22 -5.95 3.13 8.43
N TYR A 23 -5.21 2.49 7.52
CA TYR A 23 -5.74 1.97 6.25
C TYR A 23 -5.45 0.49 6.09
N LEU A 24 -6.28 -0.18 5.29
CA LEU A 24 -6.13 -1.58 4.90
C LEU A 24 -6.00 -1.70 3.38
N ASP A 25 -4.87 -2.20 2.90
CA ASP A 25 -4.71 -2.72 1.54
C ASP A 25 -4.97 -4.23 1.57
N ALA A 26 -6.18 -4.63 1.18
CA ALA A 26 -6.61 -6.03 1.25
C ALA A 26 -6.11 -6.89 0.08
N THR A 27 -5.42 -6.28 -0.89
CA THR A 27 -4.96 -6.93 -2.12
C THR A 27 -3.58 -6.42 -2.49
N PHE A 28 -2.62 -6.57 -1.57
CA PHE A 28 -1.28 -5.96 -1.65
C PHE A 28 -0.60 -6.19 -3.01
N GLY A 29 -0.61 -7.43 -3.51
CA GLY A 29 -0.02 -7.85 -4.77
C GLY A 29 1.48 -7.61 -4.85
N ARG A 30 1.88 -6.44 -5.34
CA ARG A 30 3.28 -5.97 -5.43
C ARG A 30 3.50 -4.60 -4.77
N GLY A 31 2.52 -4.11 -4.00
CA GLY A 31 2.64 -2.92 -3.16
C GLY A 31 2.55 -1.57 -3.89
N GLY A 32 2.02 -1.54 -5.13
CA GLY A 32 1.86 -0.31 -5.90
C GLY A 32 0.98 0.73 -5.18
N HIS A 33 -0.24 0.34 -4.80
CA HIS A 33 -1.15 1.19 -4.02
C HIS A 33 -0.61 1.45 -2.61
N SER A 34 -0.15 0.39 -1.93
CA SER A 34 0.43 0.49 -0.59
C SER A 34 1.53 1.56 -0.49
N ARG A 35 2.47 1.60 -1.44
CA ARG A 35 3.52 2.63 -1.50
C ARG A 35 2.94 4.04 -1.60
N ARG A 36 1.93 4.24 -2.45
CA ARG A 36 1.30 5.56 -2.66
C ARG A 36 0.47 6.04 -1.48
N ILE A 37 -0.11 5.11 -0.72
CA ILE A 37 -0.77 5.41 0.54
C ILE A 37 0.29 5.83 1.55
N LEU A 38 1.35 5.04 1.74
CA LEU A 38 2.45 5.33 2.66
C LEU A 38 3.14 6.68 2.37
N GLU A 39 3.33 7.06 1.11
CA GLU A 39 3.87 8.37 0.70
C GLU A 39 3.04 9.58 1.18
N ARG A 40 1.77 9.35 1.54
CA ARG A 40 0.83 10.39 2.02
C ARG A 40 0.53 10.28 3.52
N LEU A 41 1.03 9.26 4.20
CA LEU A 41 0.86 9.09 5.64
C LEU A 41 1.99 9.79 6.39
N SER A 42 1.67 10.32 7.56
CA SER A 42 2.66 10.81 8.52
C SER A 42 3.34 9.62 9.23
N ALA A 43 4.31 9.92 10.11
CA ALA A 43 4.90 8.91 11.00
C ALA A 43 3.89 8.28 11.99
N ALA A 44 2.78 8.97 12.28
CA ALA A 44 1.71 8.46 13.12
C ALA A 44 0.70 7.60 12.33
N GLY A 45 0.62 7.79 11.02
CA GLY A 45 -0.20 6.98 10.12
C GLY A 45 0.22 5.51 10.09
N ARG A 46 -0.72 4.65 9.69
CA ARG A 46 -0.50 3.21 9.57
C ARG A 46 -1.18 2.65 8.33
N LEU A 47 -0.49 1.73 7.68
CA LEU A 47 -1.06 0.89 6.62
C LEU A 47 -0.88 -0.58 7.02
N ILE A 48 -1.97 -1.33 6.99
CA ILE A 48 -1.98 -2.79 7.11
C ILE A 48 -2.18 -3.33 5.71
N ALA A 49 -1.31 -4.24 5.26
CA ALA A 49 -1.39 -4.86 3.95
C ALA A 49 -1.58 -6.37 4.09
N LEU A 50 -2.50 -6.93 3.30
CA LEU A 50 -2.83 -8.35 3.26
C LEU A 50 -2.73 -8.87 1.83
N ASP A 51 -2.31 -10.12 1.70
CA ASP A 51 -2.45 -10.89 0.47
C ASP A 51 -2.63 -12.37 0.82
N VAL A 52 -3.23 -13.11 -0.10
CA VAL A 52 -3.32 -14.58 -0.01
C VAL A 52 -2.08 -15.25 -0.62
N ASP A 53 -1.36 -14.55 -1.50
CA ASP A 53 -0.13 -15.02 -2.13
C ASP A 53 1.06 -14.88 -1.16
N PRO A 54 1.68 -16.00 -0.71
CA PRO A 54 2.86 -15.95 0.15
C PRO A 54 4.05 -15.19 -0.48
N GLU A 55 4.20 -15.21 -1.80
CA GLU A 55 5.26 -14.46 -2.48
C GLU A 55 5.03 -12.94 -2.37
N ALA A 56 3.77 -12.49 -2.45
CA ALA A 56 3.40 -11.11 -2.24
C ALA A 56 3.72 -10.67 -0.80
N ILE A 57 3.41 -11.51 0.19
CA ILE A 57 3.73 -11.25 1.60
C ILE A 57 5.24 -11.13 1.79
N GLU A 58 6.02 -12.06 1.25
CA GLU A 58 7.49 -12.04 1.37
C GLU A 58 8.10 -10.82 0.68
N HIS A 59 7.62 -10.46 -0.50
CA HIS A 59 8.00 -9.23 -1.18
C HIS A 59 7.70 -8.00 -0.33
N GLY A 60 6.53 -7.95 0.31
CA GLY A 60 6.13 -6.89 1.22
C GLY A 60 7.08 -6.77 2.40
N ARG A 61 7.42 -7.87 3.06
CA ARG A 61 8.39 -7.91 4.16
C ARG A 61 9.76 -7.39 3.73
N GLN A 62 10.28 -7.82 2.58
CA GLN A 62 11.60 -7.38 2.13
C GLN A 62 11.64 -5.89 1.75
N ARG A 63 10.55 -5.36 1.18
CA ARG A 63 10.52 -4.02 0.58
C ARG A 63 10.02 -2.93 1.52
N PHE A 64 9.21 -3.28 2.51
CA PHE A 64 8.51 -2.36 3.41
C PHE A 64 8.72 -2.65 4.90
N ALA A 65 9.50 -3.68 5.28
CA ALA A 65 9.90 -3.81 6.68
C ALA A 65 10.83 -2.64 7.06
N GLY A 66 10.42 -1.91 8.08
CA GLY A 66 11.14 -0.85 8.77
C GLY A 66 10.81 -0.88 10.24
#